data_AF-A0A4P1R5H7-F1
#
_entry.id   AF-A0A4P1R5H7-F1
#
_cell.length_a   1.000
_cell.length_b   1.000
_cell.length_c   1.000
_cell.angle_alpha   90.00
_cell.angle_beta   90.00
_cell.angle_gamma   90.00
#
_symmetry.space_group_name_H-M   'P 1'
#
loop_
_entity.id
_entity.type
_entity.pdbx_description
1 polymer ?
#
loop_
_entity_poly.entity_id
_entity_poly.type
_entity_poly.pdbx_seq_one_letter_code
_entity_poly.pdbx_strand_id
1 'polypeptide(L)'
;MKNATTRGYFNSAQAIADYADVLLHVKKTLSAQHSPIIVFGGSYGEMLTSWFRLKYLYIALGTLASSAPILYFDGIAPHHGYFYVVTKDFKDTSETCYNTIGKSWYVIDRVAKNPNGLSILSKRFKTCKKLSTSSNLKDYLGSVYSGVAQYNDPNENTLEVICNSIDGAANKTDVLGQIFEGVVAYDSEKQPCYEMEGSEEPSEIDIGWAWQTCSEMVMPIGIDKEDSLFQPDPFNVKEFVNYWSHCLDLGSENPSDPHWLITQRNTEVRIIKSWIDKYQADLRNSTK
;
A
#
# COMPACT_ATOMS: atom_id res chain seq x y z
N MET A 1 -8.06 -12.16 -15.65
CA MET A 1 -8.74 -11.89 -14.36
C MET A 1 -10.29 -11.86 -14.40
N LYS A 2 -10.99 -12.03 -15.54
CA LYS A 2 -12.46 -11.80 -15.62
C LYS A 2 -13.38 -12.93 -15.11
N ASN A 3 -12.88 -14.16 -14.96
CA ASN A 3 -13.69 -15.32 -14.57
C ASN A 3 -13.51 -15.63 -13.06
N ALA A 4 -14.61 -15.66 -12.29
CA ALA A 4 -14.59 -15.90 -10.85
C ALA A 4 -13.99 -17.28 -10.48
N THR A 5 -14.25 -18.31 -11.29
CA THR A 5 -13.76 -19.68 -11.06
C THR A 5 -12.25 -19.78 -11.22
N THR A 6 -11.64 -19.02 -12.13
CA THR A 6 -10.18 -19.01 -12.29
C THR A 6 -9.49 -18.03 -11.34
N ARG A 7 -10.19 -16.99 -10.89
CA ARG A 7 -9.64 -15.99 -9.94
C ARG A 7 -9.35 -16.58 -8.55
N GLY A 8 -10.05 -17.63 -8.15
CA GLY A 8 -9.77 -18.35 -6.91
C GLY A 8 -8.34 -18.94 -6.82
N TYR A 9 -7.69 -19.19 -7.96
CA TYR A 9 -6.28 -19.63 -7.99
C TYR A 9 -5.28 -18.49 -7.83
N PHE A 10 -5.71 -17.23 -7.88
CA PHE A 10 -4.85 -16.07 -7.66
C PHE A 10 -4.71 -15.78 -6.16
N ASN A 11 -3.84 -16.53 -5.50
CA ASN A 11 -3.54 -16.41 -4.08
C ASN A 11 -2.07 -16.77 -3.76
N SER A 12 -1.61 -16.37 -2.58
CA SER A 12 -0.23 -16.56 -2.12
C SER A 12 0.17 -18.04 -2.01
N ALA A 13 -0.74 -18.93 -1.59
CA ALA A 13 -0.46 -20.35 -1.44
C ALA A 13 -0.14 -21.02 -2.78
N GLN A 14 -0.85 -20.67 -3.86
CA GLN A 14 -0.54 -21.11 -5.22
C GLN A 14 0.77 -20.52 -5.72
N ALA A 15 0.99 -19.21 -5.50
CA ALA A 15 2.23 -18.55 -5.92
C ALA A 15 3.49 -19.21 -5.32
N ILE A 16 3.48 -19.55 -4.02
CA ILE A 16 4.62 -20.23 -3.39
C ILE A 16 4.75 -21.70 -3.83
N ALA A 17 3.66 -22.36 -4.25
CA ALA A 17 3.72 -23.69 -4.84
C ALA A 17 4.35 -23.65 -6.25
N ASP A 18 3.98 -22.67 -7.07
CA ASP A 18 4.59 -22.42 -8.38
C ASP A 18 6.09 -22.18 -8.25
N TYR A 19 6.53 -21.40 -7.25
CA TYR A 19 7.95 -21.20 -6.97
C TYR A 19 8.67 -22.51 -6.65
N ALA A 20 8.05 -23.41 -5.89
CA ALA A 20 8.64 -24.71 -5.57
C ALA A 20 8.84 -25.54 -6.83
N ASP A 21 7.81 -25.63 -7.67
CA ASP A 21 7.85 -26.42 -8.90
C ASP A 21 8.88 -25.88 -9.90
N VAL A 22 8.93 -24.56 -10.08
CA VAL A 22 9.94 -23.91 -10.95
C VAL A 22 11.36 -24.18 -10.43
N LEU A 23 11.61 -24.02 -9.13
CA LEU A 23 12.94 -24.24 -8.56
C LEU A 23 13.39 -25.70 -8.69
N LEU A 24 12.49 -26.67 -8.46
CA LEU A 24 12.78 -28.09 -8.65
C LEU A 24 13.01 -28.43 -10.12
N HIS A 25 12.23 -27.83 -11.02
CA HIS A 25 12.43 -27.98 -12.46
C HIS A 25 13.80 -27.44 -12.89
N VAL A 26 14.17 -26.22 -12.47
CA VAL A 26 15.47 -25.60 -12.78
C VAL A 26 16.62 -26.47 -12.26
N LYS A 27 16.54 -26.99 -11.02
CA LYS A 27 17.54 -27.91 -10.47
C LYS A 27 17.69 -29.17 -11.33
N LYS A 28 16.59 -29.74 -11.79
CA LYS A 28 16.60 -30.92 -12.67
C LYS A 28 17.21 -30.61 -14.03
N THR A 29 16.73 -29.55 -14.68
CA THR A 29 17.14 -29.16 -16.04
C THR A 29 18.61 -28.77 -16.10
N LEU A 30 19.13 -28.10 -15.06
CA LEU A 30 20.53 -27.68 -14.98
C LEU A 30 21.45 -28.69 -14.26
N SER A 31 20.94 -29.88 -13.88
CA SER A 31 21.67 -30.87 -13.08
C SER A 31 22.27 -30.31 -11.77
N ALA A 32 21.60 -29.34 -11.16
CA ALA A 32 22.07 -28.56 -10.01
C ALA A 32 21.48 -29.03 -8.67
N GLN A 33 21.38 -30.35 -8.46
CA GLN A 33 20.67 -30.93 -7.30
C GLN A 33 21.24 -30.47 -5.95
N HIS A 34 22.56 -30.40 -5.84
CA HIS A 34 23.27 -30.01 -4.63
C HIS A 34 23.46 -28.50 -4.47
N SER A 35 23.04 -27.69 -5.45
CA SER A 35 23.19 -26.24 -5.36
C SER A 35 22.23 -25.68 -4.30
N PRO A 36 22.71 -24.88 -3.35
CA PRO A 36 21.84 -24.22 -2.38
C PRO A 36 20.99 -23.16 -3.06
N ILE A 37 19.75 -23.00 -2.62
CA ILE A 37 18.82 -21.96 -3.09
C ILE A 37 18.69 -20.90 -2.01
N ILE A 38 18.89 -19.64 -2.37
CA ILE A 38 18.54 -18.48 -1.55
C ILE A 38 17.45 -17.71 -2.29
N VAL A 39 16.39 -17.35 -1.59
CA VAL A 39 15.25 -16.63 -2.17
C VAL A 39 15.27 -15.18 -1.68
N PHE A 40 14.97 -14.24 -2.57
CA PHE A 40 14.99 -12.81 -2.30
C PHE A 40 13.65 -12.20 -2.68
N GLY A 41 13.16 -11.27 -1.87
CA GLY A 41 11.93 -10.54 -2.14
C GLY A 41 11.96 -9.18 -1.44
N GLY A 42 11.12 -8.26 -1.92
CA GLY A 42 10.84 -6.98 -1.28
C GLY A 42 9.33 -6.77 -1.19
N SER A 43 8.87 -6.05 -0.16
CA SER A 43 7.44 -5.77 0.04
C SER A 43 6.61 -7.07 0.09
N TYR A 44 5.50 -7.17 -0.64
CA TYR A 44 4.72 -8.40 -0.75
C TYR A 44 5.54 -9.59 -1.27
N GLY A 45 6.48 -9.35 -2.19
CA GLY A 45 7.40 -10.39 -2.66
C GLY A 45 8.22 -10.98 -1.53
N GLU A 46 8.54 -10.20 -0.51
CA GLU A 46 9.23 -10.72 0.67
C GLU A 46 8.34 -11.52 1.61
N MET A 47 7.07 -11.11 1.77
CA MET A 47 6.09 -11.93 2.49
C MET A 47 6.01 -13.33 1.87
N LEU A 48 5.99 -13.40 0.54
CA LEU A 48 6.02 -14.65 -0.21
C LEU A 48 7.29 -15.47 0.03
N THR A 49 8.49 -14.86 -0.01
CA THR A 49 9.73 -15.63 0.20
C THR A 49 9.89 -16.11 1.64
N SER A 50 9.43 -15.31 2.62
CA SER A 50 9.35 -15.67 4.02
C SER A 50 8.42 -16.87 4.24
N TRP A 51 7.19 -16.84 3.68
CA TRP A 51 6.27 -17.98 3.74
C TRP A 51 6.76 -19.19 2.95
N PHE A 52 7.40 -18.97 1.80
CA PHE A 52 8.01 -20.03 1.01
C PHE A 52 9.06 -20.77 1.83
N ARG A 53 9.95 -20.06 2.53
CA ARG A 53 10.95 -20.69 3.41
C ARG A 53 10.28 -21.48 4.52
N LEU A 54 9.26 -20.93 5.18
CA LEU A 54 8.53 -21.62 6.27
C LEU A 54 7.82 -22.89 5.79
N LYS A 55 7.26 -22.87 4.58
CA LYS A 55 6.49 -23.98 4.01
C LYS A 55 7.36 -25.05 3.33
N TYR A 56 8.36 -24.62 2.57
CA TYR A 56 9.25 -25.45 1.75
C TYR A 56 10.68 -25.44 2.29
N LEU A 57 10.83 -25.73 3.60
CA LEU A 57 12.10 -25.71 4.32
C LEU A 57 13.21 -26.59 3.71
N TYR A 58 12.87 -27.57 2.88
CA TYR A 58 13.84 -28.46 2.22
C TYR A 58 14.30 -27.95 0.85
N ILE A 59 13.64 -26.93 0.28
CA ILE A 59 13.96 -26.38 -1.05
C ILE A 59 14.93 -25.20 -0.93
N ALA A 60 14.54 -24.18 -0.16
CA ALA A 60 15.36 -22.99 0.06
C ALA A 60 16.21 -23.13 1.33
N LEU A 61 17.50 -22.87 1.22
CA LEU A 61 18.43 -22.80 2.36
C LEU A 61 18.11 -21.61 3.27
N GLY A 62 17.75 -20.46 2.67
CA GLY A 62 17.41 -19.23 3.38
C GLY A 62 16.67 -18.24 2.51
N THR A 63 16.18 -17.18 3.15
CA THR A 63 15.53 -16.03 2.52
C THR A 63 16.08 -14.74 3.10
N LEU A 64 16.18 -13.69 2.27
CA LEU A 64 16.46 -12.33 2.74
C LEU A 64 15.16 -11.54 2.77
N ALA A 65 14.84 -11.06 3.97
CA ALA A 65 13.64 -10.32 4.26
C ALA A 65 13.88 -8.80 4.26
N SER A 66 13.50 -8.09 3.19
CA SER A 66 13.59 -6.62 3.10
C SER A 66 12.19 -5.99 3.01
N SER A 67 11.82 -5.29 4.08
CA SER A 67 10.61 -4.46 4.15
C SER A 67 9.28 -5.22 3.97
N ALA A 68 9.15 -6.49 4.40
CA ALA A 68 7.84 -7.12 4.47
C ALA A 68 7.02 -6.65 5.67
N PRO A 69 5.76 -6.28 5.43
CA PRO A 69 4.78 -6.06 6.47
C PRO A 69 4.16 -7.38 6.98
N ILE A 70 4.96 -8.41 7.32
CA ILE A 70 4.44 -9.73 7.76
C ILE A 70 3.57 -9.66 9.04
N LEU A 71 3.67 -8.58 9.81
CA LEU A 71 2.88 -8.35 11.02
C LEU A 71 1.68 -7.42 10.81
N TYR A 72 1.45 -6.93 9.58
CA TYR A 72 0.43 -5.91 9.32
C TYR A 72 -0.96 -6.54 9.08
N PHE A 73 -1.37 -7.43 9.98
CA PHE A 73 -2.66 -8.12 9.94
C PHE A 73 -3.46 -7.84 11.20
N ASP A 74 -4.77 -8.08 11.13
CA ASP A 74 -5.68 -7.83 12.26
C ASP A 74 -5.21 -8.52 13.55
N GLY A 75 -5.27 -7.78 14.66
CA GLY A 75 -4.81 -8.21 15.99
C GLY A 75 -3.30 -8.22 16.22
N ILE A 76 -2.46 -8.00 15.20
CA ILE A 76 -0.98 -7.95 15.35
C ILE A 76 -0.32 -6.74 14.67
N ALA A 77 -1.09 -5.92 13.94
CA ALA A 77 -0.61 -4.70 13.31
C ALA A 77 -0.06 -3.70 14.35
N PRO A 78 0.99 -2.93 13.99
CA PRO A 78 1.55 -1.94 14.88
C PRO A 78 0.54 -0.80 15.15
N HIS A 79 0.52 -0.29 16.38
CA HIS A 79 -0.27 0.90 16.75
C HIS A 79 0.15 2.13 15.94
N HIS A 80 1.45 2.33 15.79
CA HIS A 80 2.02 3.37 14.92
C HIS A 80 2.25 2.79 13.52
N GLY A 81 1.19 2.79 12.72
CA GLY A 81 1.14 2.21 11.39
C GLY A 81 1.76 3.06 10.28
N TYR A 82 1.47 2.67 9.03
CA TYR A 82 2.04 3.27 7.81
C TYR A 82 1.94 4.80 7.78
N PHE A 83 0.74 5.36 7.91
CA PHE A 83 0.54 6.81 7.84
C PHE A 83 1.15 7.59 9.02
N TYR A 84 1.34 6.93 10.17
CA TYR A 84 2.09 7.53 11.28
C TYR A 84 3.57 7.69 10.91
N VAL A 85 4.18 6.66 10.29
CA VAL A 85 5.58 6.72 9.84
C VAL A 85 5.74 7.78 8.75
N VAL A 86 4.85 7.80 7.75
CA VAL A 86 4.85 8.86 6.72
C VAL A 86 4.77 10.24 7.37
N THR A 87 3.89 10.42 8.34
CA THR A 87 3.77 11.68 9.07
C THR A 87 5.08 12.06 9.77
N LYS A 88 5.70 11.10 10.44
CA LYS A 88 6.97 11.31 11.13
C LYS A 88 8.07 11.74 10.17
N ASP A 89 8.20 11.11 9.00
CA ASP A 89 9.23 11.45 8.01
C ASP A 89 9.13 12.92 7.56
N PHE A 90 7.91 13.39 7.30
CA PHE A 90 7.66 14.81 6.97
C PHE A 90 7.97 15.74 8.14
N LYS A 91 7.55 15.37 9.35
CA LYS A 91 7.75 16.19 10.56
C LYS A 91 9.23 16.30 10.93
N ASP A 92 9.98 15.20 10.84
CA ASP A 92 11.42 15.14 11.11
C ASP A 92 12.21 15.91 10.04
N THR A 93 11.69 16.01 8.80
CA THR A 93 12.32 16.79 7.72
C THR A 93 12.05 18.29 7.84
N SER A 94 10.78 18.69 8.01
CA SER A 94 10.44 20.09 8.28
C SER A 94 9.09 20.20 8.98
N GLU A 95 9.11 20.75 10.20
CA GLU A 95 7.90 21.05 10.95
C GLU A 95 7.01 22.09 10.25
N THR A 96 7.59 23.02 9.49
CA THR A 96 6.82 24.03 8.75
C THR A 96 6.09 23.42 7.56
N CYS A 97 6.78 22.54 6.82
CA CYS A 97 6.23 21.76 5.71
C CYS A 97 5.08 20.87 6.20
N TYR A 98 5.33 20.08 7.26
CA TYR A 98 4.33 19.25 7.94
C TYR A 98 3.08 20.06 8.32
N ASN A 99 3.25 21.21 8.98
CA ASN A 99 2.14 22.06 9.39
C ASN A 99 1.37 22.65 8.19
N THR A 100 2.07 22.98 7.10
CA THR A 100 1.47 23.56 5.89
C THR A 100 0.64 22.53 5.15
N ILE A 101 1.16 21.31 4.98
CA ILE A 101 0.44 20.17 4.40
C ILE A 101 -0.80 19.85 5.26
N GLY A 102 -0.63 19.70 6.57
CA GLY A 102 -1.75 19.43 7.48
C GLY A 102 -2.88 20.47 7.41
N LYS A 103 -2.53 21.76 7.29
CA LYS A 103 -3.51 22.84 7.09
C LYS A 103 -4.18 22.80 5.73
N SER A 104 -3.47 22.33 4.70
CA SER A 104 -3.93 22.40 3.32
C SER A 104 -5.21 21.59 3.08
N TRP A 105 -5.39 20.46 3.76
CA TRP A 105 -6.58 19.62 3.62
C TRP A 105 -7.87 20.38 3.92
N TYR A 106 -7.88 21.13 5.03
CA TYR A 106 -9.03 21.96 5.40
C TYR A 106 -9.24 23.13 4.43
N VAL A 107 -8.15 23.71 3.90
CA VAL A 107 -8.25 24.78 2.90
C VAL A 107 -8.85 24.25 1.59
N ILE A 108 -8.46 23.06 1.15
CA ILE A 108 -9.03 22.37 -0.02
C ILE A 108 -10.54 22.17 0.19
N ASP A 109 -10.95 21.57 1.31
CA ASP A 109 -12.36 21.32 1.63
C ASP A 109 -13.18 22.62 1.69
N ARG A 110 -12.60 23.68 2.27
CA ARG A 110 -13.25 25.00 2.35
C ARG A 110 -13.45 25.63 0.97
N VAL A 111 -12.44 25.57 0.10
CA VAL A 111 -12.55 26.12 -1.26
C VAL A 111 -13.54 25.31 -2.09
N ALA A 112 -13.52 23.98 -1.98
CA ALA A 112 -14.41 23.08 -2.71
C ALA A 112 -15.90 23.33 -2.42
N LYS A 113 -16.24 23.76 -1.20
CA LYS A 113 -17.63 24.11 -0.79
C LYS A 113 -18.18 25.37 -1.44
N ASN A 114 -17.33 26.26 -1.97
CA ASN A 114 -17.78 27.49 -2.61
C ASN A 114 -18.35 27.23 -4.02
N PRO A 115 -19.23 28.10 -4.55
CA PRO A 115 -19.62 28.06 -5.95
C PRO A 115 -18.38 28.13 -6.86
N ASN A 116 -18.28 27.19 -7.81
CA ASN A 116 -17.11 27.01 -8.68
C ASN A 116 -15.79 26.62 -7.96
N GLY A 117 -15.85 26.17 -6.71
CA GLY A 117 -14.70 25.78 -5.90
C GLY A 117 -13.77 24.77 -6.58
N LEU A 118 -14.34 23.70 -7.14
CA LEU A 118 -13.58 22.67 -7.86
C LEU A 118 -12.89 23.22 -9.13
N SER A 119 -13.51 24.18 -9.83
CA SER A 119 -12.91 24.86 -10.98
C SER A 119 -11.74 25.77 -10.55
N ILE A 120 -11.85 26.42 -9.39
CA ILE A 120 -10.75 27.19 -8.79
C ILE A 120 -9.59 26.26 -8.44
N LEU A 121 -9.87 25.13 -7.77
CA LEU A 121 -8.85 24.14 -7.43
C LEU A 121 -8.18 23.56 -8.69
N SER A 122 -8.96 23.18 -9.70
CA SER A 122 -8.46 22.67 -10.98
C SER A 122 -7.46 23.63 -11.63
N LYS A 123 -7.77 24.93 -11.65
CA LYS A 123 -6.87 25.96 -12.20
C LYS A 123 -5.62 26.15 -11.35
N ARG A 124 -5.77 26.16 -10.02
CA ARG A 124 -4.64 26.36 -9.11
C ARG A 124 -3.63 25.23 -9.13
N PHE A 125 -4.12 23.99 -9.23
CA PHE A 125 -3.29 22.79 -9.33
C PHE A 125 -2.95 22.40 -10.77
N LYS A 126 -3.35 23.23 -11.76
CA LYS A 126 -3.17 22.99 -13.20
C LYS A 126 -3.55 21.56 -13.59
N THR A 127 -4.74 21.12 -13.22
CA THR A 127 -5.17 19.74 -13.49
C THR A 127 -5.44 19.52 -14.98
N CYS A 128 -5.11 18.34 -15.50
CA CYS A 128 -5.35 18.01 -16.91
C CYS A 128 -6.85 17.90 -17.24
N LYS A 129 -7.62 17.30 -16.33
CA LYS A 129 -9.08 17.27 -16.34
C LYS A 129 -9.63 18.15 -15.22
N LYS A 130 -10.87 18.63 -15.36
CA LYS A 130 -11.54 19.35 -14.27
C LYS A 130 -11.83 18.39 -13.13
N LEU A 131 -11.56 18.82 -11.90
CA LEU A 131 -11.83 18.03 -10.71
C LEU A 131 -13.33 17.74 -10.58
N SER A 132 -13.70 16.48 -10.45
CA SER A 132 -15.08 16.06 -10.20
C SER A 132 -15.43 16.13 -8.71
N THR A 133 -14.46 15.83 -7.85
CA THR A 133 -14.57 15.95 -6.39
C THR A 133 -13.30 16.54 -5.78
N SER A 134 -13.39 17.08 -4.56
CA SER A 134 -12.19 17.46 -3.81
C SER A 134 -11.40 16.26 -3.32
N SER A 135 -12.03 15.08 -3.21
CA SER A 135 -11.37 13.84 -2.84
C SER A 135 -10.30 13.46 -3.85
N ASN A 136 -10.56 13.58 -5.16
CA ASN A 136 -9.56 13.26 -6.19
C ASN A 136 -8.23 14.01 -6.02
N LEU A 137 -8.30 15.32 -5.73
CA LEU A 137 -7.12 16.12 -5.42
C LEU A 137 -6.45 15.65 -4.12
N LYS A 138 -7.23 15.33 -3.08
CA LYS A 138 -6.68 14.89 -1.79
C LYS A 138 -6.04 13.50 -1.90
N ASP A 139 -6.63 12.59 -2.66
CA ASP A 139 -6.14 11.24 -2.91
C ASP A 139 -4.83 11.29 -3.71
N TYR A 140 -4.76 12.16 -4.72
CA TYR A 140 -3.52 12.42 -5.46
C TYR A 140 -2.41 12.93 -4.53
N LEU A 141 -2.67 13.99 -3.76
CA LEU A 141 -1.68 14.54 -2.82
C LEU A 141 -1.29 13.51 -1.75
N GLY A 142 -2.26 12.75 -1.24
CA GLY A 142 -2.04 11.66 -0.29
C GLY A 142 -1.10 10.60 -0.85
N SER A 143 -1.29 10.23 -2.12
CA SER A 143 -0.44 9.28 -2.84
C SER A 143 0.97 9.83 -3.06
N VAL A 144 1.11 11.11 -3.41
CA VAL A 144 2.43 11.77 -3.53
C VAL A 144 3.18 11.73 -2.20
N TYR A 145 2.55 12.15 -1.11
CA TYR A 145 3.22 12.20 0.21
C TYR A 145 3.57 10.80 0.73
N SER A 146 2.68 9.83 0.57
CA SER A 146 2.95 8.45 0.96
C SER A 146 4.06 7.83 0.11
N GLY A 147 4.02 8.07 -1.20
CA GLY A 147 5.01 7.59 -2.15
C GLY A 147 6.40 8.14 -1.88
N VAL A 148 6.53 9.46 -1.63
CA VAL A 148 7.86 10.06 -1.39
C VAL A 148 8.47 9.60 -0.08
N ALA A 149 7.66 9.35 0.96
CA ALA A 149 8.17 8.76 2.20
C ALA A 149 8.64 7.31 1.97
N GLN A 150 7.86 6.52 1.21
CA GLN A 150 8.20 5.12 0.93
C GLN A 150 9.42 4.95 0.02
N TYR A 151 9.65 5.87 -0.92
CA TYR A 151 10.73 5.82 -1.90
C TYR A 151 11.73 6.97 -1.72
N ASN A 152 11.99 7.38 -0.47
CA ASN A 152 12.89 8.49 -0.15
C ASN A 152 14.37 8.10 -0.36
N ASP A 153 14.81 8.01 -1.62
CA ASP A 153 16.20 7.69 -1.95
C ASP A 153 17.15 8.77 -1.42
N PRO A 154 18.23 8.41 -0.70
CA PRO A 154 19.14 9.38 -0.07
C PRO A 154 19.96 10.21 -1.07
N ASN A 155 20.02 9.82 -2.35
CA ASN A 155 20.67 10.62 -3.39
C ASN A 155 19.72 11.67 -3.97
N GLU A 156 18.43 11.34 -4.09
CA GLU A 156 17.42 12.24 -4.63
C GLU A 156 16.88 13.19 -3.56
N ASN A 157 16.75 12.73 -2.31
CA ASN A 157 16.18 13.44 -1.17
C ASN A 157 14.83 14.11 -1.52
N THR A 158 13.99 13.40 -2.27
CA THR A 158 12.75 13.92 -2.86
C THR A 158 11.82 14.52 -1.80
N LEU A 159 11.75 13.92 -0.60
CA LEU A 159 10.98 14.45 0.51
C LEU A 159 11.50 15.84 0.95
N GLU A 160 12.83 15.98 1.09
CA GLU A 160 13.46 17.26 1.43
C GLU A 160 13.21 18.31 0.34
N VAL A 161 13.31 17.92 -0.94
CA VAL A 161 13.04 18.79 -2.10
C VAL A 161 11.61 19.33 -2.08
N ILE A 162 10.63 18.48 -1.81
CA ILE A 162 9.22 18.88 -1.68
C ILE A 162 9.07 19.87 -0.52
N CYS A 163 9.60 19.54 0.66
CA CYS A 163 9.45 20.39 1.83
C CYS A 163 10.14 21.75 1.69
N ASN A 164 11.35 21.79 1.14
CA ASN A 164 12.06 23.03 0.84
C ASN A 164 11.27 23.91 -0.15
N SER A 165 10.58 23.29 -1.11
CA SER A 165 9.76 24.02 -2.09
C SER A 165 8.49 24.61 -1.46
N ILE A 166 7.81 23.85 -0.61
CA ILE A 166 6.64 24.31 0.16
C ILE A 166 7.04 25.47 1.08
N ASP A 167 8.07 25.29 1.89
CA ASP A 167 8.53 26.30 2.85
C ASP A 167 9.06 27.56 2.14
N GLY A 168 9.81 27.39 1.06
CA GLY A 168 10.34 28.48 0.24
C GLY A 168 9.27 29.31 -0.49
N ALA A 169 8.03 28.83 -0.54
CA ALA A 169 6.88 29.50 -1.12
C ALA A 169 6.04 30.28 -0.09
N ALA A 170 6.33 30.16 1.23
CA ALA A 170 5.52 30.73 2.31
C ALA A 170 5.20 32.23 2.18
N ASN A 171 6.17 33.02 1.72
CA ASN A 171 6.00 34.48 1.55
C ASN A 171 5.56 34.89 0.14
N LYS A 172 5.45 33.94 -0.78
CA LYS A 172 5.15 34.20 -2.20
C LYS A 172 3.70 33.94 -2.54
N THR A 173 3.04 33.05 -1.79
CA THR A 173 1.70 32.58 -2.10
C THR A 173 0.97 32.03 -0.87
N ASP A 174 -0.32 31.79 -1.02
CA ASP A 174 -1.13 31.17 0.03
C ASP A 174 -0.84 29.66 0.16
N VAL A 175 -1.48 29.01 1.14
CA VAL A 175 -1.29 27.57 1.43
C VAL A 175 -1.46 26.70 0.19
N LEU A 176 -2.47 26.95 -0.65
CA LEU A 176 -2.69 26.12 -1.85
C LEU A 176 -1.59 26.32 -2.88
N GLY A 177 -1.08 27.55 -3.01
CA GLY A 177 0.08 27.80 -3.86
C GLY A 177 1.35 27.11 -3.34
N GLN A 178 1.57 27.10 -2.03
CA GLN A 178 2.72 26.41 -1.43
C GLN A 178 2.67 24.91 -1.73
N ILE A 179 1.51 24.27 -1.55
CA ILE A 179 1.32 22.86 -1.90
C ILE A 179 1.58 22.62 -3.39
N PHE A 180 1.11 23.52 -4.27
CA PHE A 180 1.34 23.37 -5.70
C PHE A 180 2.84 23.47 -6.07
N GLU A 181 3.62 24.32 -5.41
CA GLU A 181 5.08 24.33 -5.59
C GLU A 181 5.71 22.99 -5.17
N GLY A 182 5.19 22.34 -4.12
CA GLY A 182 5.58 20.98 -3.75
C GLY A 182 5.23 19.93 -4.82
N VAL A 183 4.05 20.02 -5.44
CA VAL A 183 3.65 19.14 -6.57
C VAL A 183 4.57 19.33 -7.77
N VAL A 184 4.92 20.57 -8.10
CA VAL A 184 5.86 20.87 -9.20
C VAL A 184 7.26 20.37 -8.88
N ALA A 185 7.68 20.40 -7.61
CA ALA A 185 8.99 19.91 -7.18
C ALA A 185 9.09 18.38 -7.22
N TYR A 186 7.98 17.68 -6.97
CA TYR A 186 7.89 16.22 -7.10
C TYR A 186 8.07 15.75 -8.56
N ASP A 187 7.52 16.48 -9.52
CA ASP A 187 7.65 16.19 -10.95
C ASP A 187 8.81 16.98 -11.57
N SER A 188 9.99 16.36 -11.63
CA SER A 188 11.22 17.01 -12.12
C SER A 188 11.12 17.55 -13.56
N GLU A 189 10.20 17.02 -14.37
CA GLU A 189 10.07 17.40 -15.79
C GLU A 189 9.11 18.58 -16.02
N LYS A 190 8.45 19.10 -14.98
CA LYS A 190 7.51 20.23 -15.04
C LYS A 190 6.45 20.07 -16.14
N GLN A 191 5.36 19.40 -15.81
CA GLN A 191 4.29 19.13 -16.76
C GLN A 191 3.43 20.38 -17.06
N PRO A 192 2.84 20.48 -18.26
CA PRO A 192 1.87 21.52 -18.58
C PRO A 192 0.57 21.41 -17.74
N CYS A 193 0.24 20.20 -17.28
CA CYS A 193 -0.84 19.90 -16.37
C CYS A 193 -0.56 18.62 -15.57
N TYR A 194 -1.30 18.39 -14.47
CA TYR A 194 -1.16 17.21 -13.61
C TYR A 194 -2.43 16.35 -13.65
N GLU A 195 -2.30 15.05 -13.88
CA GLU A 195 -3.43 14.11 -13.88
C GLU A 195 -3.77 13.71 -12.44
N MET A 196 -4.98 14.06 -12.00
CA MET A 196 -5.45 13.87 -10.62
C MET A 196 -6.82 13.19 -10.56
N GLU A 197 -7.52 13.03 -11.70
CA GLU A 197 -8.81 12.33 -11.76
C GLU A 197 -8.66 10.82 -11.95
N GLY A 198 -7.43 10.35 -12.25
CA GLY A 198 -7.11 8.94 -12.48
C GLY A 198 -7.32 8.49 -13.92
N SER A 199 -6.77 7.32 -14.26
CA SER A 199 -7.00 6.65 -15.55
C SER A 199 -8.34 5.94 -15.56
N GLU A 200 -9.00 5.89 -16.73
CA GLU A 200 -10.34 5.31 -16.87
C GLU A 200 -10.36 3.77 -16.75
N GLU A 201 -9.23 3.09 -16.95
CA GLU A 201 -9.15 1.62 -16.90
C GLU A 201 -7.98 1.17 -15.99
N PRO A 202 -8.23 0.34 -14.96
CA PRO A 202 -7.18 -0.21 -14.12
C PRO A 202 -6.36 -1.26 -14.87
N SER A 203 -5.06 -1.35 -14.58
CA SER A 203 -4.19 -2.37 -15.17
C SER A 203 -4.50 -3.77 -14.61
N GLU A 204 -3.99 -4.82 -15.27
CA GLU A 204 -4.11 -6.19 -14.73
C GLU A 204 -3.41 -6.35 -13.37
N ILE A 205 -2.36 -5.56 -13.12
CA ILE A 205 -1.63 -5.52 -11.84
C ILE A 205 -2.52 -4.93 -10.76
N ASP A 206 -3.17 -3.80 -11.04
CA ASP A 206 -4.08 -3.14 -10.09
C ASP A 206 -5.24 -4.06 -9.73
N ILE A 207 -5.83 -4.73 -10.73
CA ILE A 207 -6.90 -5.70 -10.54
C ILE A 207 -6.43 -6.90 -9.70
N GLY A 208 -5.21 -7.39 -9.94
CA GLY A 208 -4.64 -8.50 -9.19
C GLY A 208 -4.38 -8.15 -7.74
N TRP A 209 -3.71 -7.04 -7.48
CA TRP A 209 -3.43 -6.60 -6.12
C TRP A 209 -4.72 -6.30 -5.35
N ALA A 210 -5.69 -5.63 -5.98
CA ALA A 210 -7.01 -5.41 -5.39
C ALA A 210 -7.70 -6.73 -5.01
N TRP A 211 -7.60 -7.77 -5.86
CA TRP A 211 -8.12 -9.09 -5.50
C TRP A 211 -7.44 -9.69 -4.28
N GLN A 212 -6.11 -9.60 -4.17
CA GLN A 212 -5.37 -10.15 -3.05
C GLN A 212 -5.69 -9.43 -1.74
N THR A 213 -5.74 -8.10 -1.75
CA THR A 213 -6.12 -7.31 -0.56
C THR A 213 -7.58 -7.53 -0.16
N CYS A 214 -8.45 -7.85 -1.12
CA CYS A 214 -9.84 -8.23 -0.88
C CYS A 214 -10.03 -9.69 -0.37
N SER A 215 -9.03 -10.56 -0.49
CA SER A 215 -9.19 -12.00 -0.20
C SER A 215 -8.27 -12.55 0.88
N GLU A 216 -6.99 -12.20 0.86
CA GLU A 216 -5.96 -12.76 1.75
C GLU A 216 -5.11 -11.68 2.45
N MET A 217 -4.79 -10.58 1.76
CA MET A 217 -3.93 -9.49 2.27
C MET A 217 -4.76 -8.36 2.89
N VAL A 218 -5.67 -8.70 3.82
CA VAL A 218 -6.50 -7.72 4.53
C VAL A 218 -5.66 -7.03 5.60
N MET A 219 -4.97 -5.96 5.21
CA MET A 219 -4.11 -5.17 6.08
C MET A 219 -4.90 -3.97 6.63
N PRO A 220 -4.99 -3.78 7.96
CA PRO A 220 -5.76 -2.69 8.56
C PRO A 220 -5.02 -1.35 8.49
N ILE A 221 -4.74 -0.89 7.27
CA ILE A 221 -4.10 0.41 7.03
C ILE A 221 -5.18 1.47 7.12
N GLY A 222 -5.04 2.38 8.10
CA GLY A 222 -5.92 3.52 8.29
C GLY A 222 -5.15 4.71 8.84
N ILE A 223 -5.83 5.86 8.87
CA ILE A 223 -5.30 7.11 9.40
C ILE A 223 -5.98 7.40 10.73
N ASP A 224 -5.25 7.22 11.83
CA ASP A 224 -5.73 7.55 13.15
C ASP A 224 -5.81 9.07 13.38
N LYS A 225 -6.55 9.46 14.43
CA LYS A 225 -6.79 10.88 14.76
C LYS A 225 -5.57 11.61 15.34
N GLU A 226 -4.59 10.87 15.87
CA GLU A 226 -3.47 11.43 16.61
C GLU A 226 -2.31 11.77 15.68
N ASP A 227 -1.81 13.01 15.79
CA ASP A 227 -0.55 13.48 15.17
C ASP A 227 -0.34 13.01 13.73
N SER A 228 -1.38 13.05 12.90
CA SER A 228 -1.32 12.66 11.49
C SER A 228 -1.16 13.88 10.59
N LEU A 229 -0.31 13.73 9.56
CA LEU A 229 -0.19 14.66 8.45
C LEU A 229 -1.48 14.71 7.62
N PHE A 230 -2.28 13.64 7.65
CA PHE A 230 -3.48 13.44 6.84
C PHE A 230 -4.77 13.62 7.65
N GLN A 231 -5.91 13.77 6.95
CA GLN A 231 -7.21 13.78 7.62
C GLN A 231 -7.53 12.39 8.19
N PRO A 232 -8.17 12.30 9.38
CA PRO A 232 -8.50 11.01 9.98
C PRO A 232 -9.42 10.18 9.08
N ASP A 233 -9.02 8.94 8.84
CA ASP A 233 -9.75 7.94 8.08
C ASP A 233 -9.38 6.56 8.65
N PRO A 234 -9.87 6.24 9.87
CA PRO A 234 -9.47 5.03 10.57
C PRO A 234 -9.94 3.79 9.81
N PHE A 235 -9.13 2.73 9.82
CA PHE A 235 -9.50 1.50 9.15
C PHE A 235 -10.76 0.90 9.78
N ASN A 236 -11.78 0.71 8.97
CA ASN A 236 -13.02 0.10 9.39
C ASN A 236 -13.26 -1.17 8.57
N VAL A 237 -13.08 -2.34 9.20
CA VAL A 237 -13.25 -3.63 8.52
C VAL A 237 -14.63 -3.79 7.90
N LYS A 238 -15.69 -3.23 8.50
CA LYS A 238 -17.05 -3.32 7.94
C LYS A 238 -17.20 -2.45 6.71
N GLU A 239 -16.63 -1.25 6.71
CA GLU A 239 -16.64 -0.36 5.54
C GLU A 239 -15.73 -0.91 4.44
N PHE A 240 -14.55 -1.42 4.78
CA PHE A 240 -13.68 -2.14 3.85
C PHE A 240 -14.44 -3.32 3.20
N VAL A 241 -15.14 -4.12 4.00
CA VAL A 241 -16.00 -5.23 3.53
C VAL A 241 -17.32 -4.78 2.90
N ASN A 242 -17.68 -3.50 2.90
CA ASN A 242 -18.94 -3.01 2.28
C ASN A 242 -18.71 -2.13 1.04
N TYR A 243 -17.63 -1.35 1.00
CA TYR A 243 -17.30 -0.39 -0.06
C TYR A 243 -16.19 -0.91 -0.98
N TRP A 244 -15.16 -1.54 -0.41
CA TRP A 244 -14.06 -2.16 -1.19
C TRP A 244 -14.37 -3.60 -1.60
N SER A 245 -15.41 -4.18 -1.04
CA SER A 245 -16.00 -5.44 -1.45
C SER A 245 -16.74 -5.40 -2.76
N HIS A 246 -16.65 -4.37 -3.60
CA HIS A 246 -16.98 -4.54 -5.02
C HIS A 246 -15.97 -5.44 -5.78
N CYS A 247 -14.87 -5.87 -5.14
CA CYS A 247 -14.15 -7.10 -5.52
C CYS A 247 -15.05 -8.36 -5.51
N LEU A 248 -16.16 -8.28 -4.79
CA LEU A 248 -17.18 -9.26 -4.58
C LEU A 248 -18.55 -8.63 -4.90
N ASP A 249 -19.14 -8.96 -6.05
CA ASP A 249 -20.60 -9.14 -6.10
C ASP A 249 -21.04 -10.34 -5.19
N LEU A 250 -20.47 -10.43 -3.97
CA LEU A 250 -20.70 -11.32 -2.83
C LEU A 250 -20.52 -10.44 -1.58
N GLY A 251 -21.63 -9.91 -1.06
CA GLY A 251 -21.65 -8.91 0.01
C GLY A 251 -21.15 -9.38 1.39
N SER A 252 -21.77 -8.87 2.45
CA SER A 252 -21.58 -9.36 3.83
C SER A 252 -21.81 -10.87 3.89
N GLU A 253 -21.24 -11.55 4.92
CA GLU A 253 -21.47 -12.98 5.20
C GLU A 253 -22.94 -13.34 4.92
N ASN A 254 -23.17 -13.99 3.78
CA ASN A 254 -24.48 -14.39 3.37
C ASN A 254 -24.60 -15.86 3.78
N PRO A 255 -25.71 -16.30 4.39
CA PRO A 255 -26.00 -17.74 4.52
C PRO A 255 -25.88 -18.52 3.19
N SER A 256 -25.85 -17.80 2.06
CA SER A 256 -25.70 -18.30 0.69
C SER A 256 -24.26 -18.27 0.14
N ASP A 257 -23.25 -17.88 0.93
CA ASP A 257 -21.86 -17.89 0.49
C ASP A 257 -21.43 -19.30 0.07
N PRO A 258 -20.77 -19.45 -1.09
CA PRO A 258 -20.33 -20.77 -1.54
C PRO A 258 -19.43 -21.40 -0.47
N HIS A 259 -19.74 -22.64 -0.09
CA HIS A 259 -19.00 -23.36 0.97
C HIS A 259 -17.49 -23.37 0.74
N TRP A 260 -17.04 -23.39 -0.53
CA TRP A 260 -15.62 -23.34 -0.88
C TRP A 260 -14.93 -22.04 -0.45
N LEU A 261 -15.62 -20.89 -0.50
CA LEU A 261 -15.04 -19.58 -0.16
C LEU A 261 -14.88 -19.42 1.35
N ILE A 262 -15.90 -19.83 2.12
CA ILE A 262 -15.84 -19.90 3.59
C ILE A 262 -14.73 -20.86 4.02
N THR A 263 -14.64 -22.02 3.36
CA THR A 263 -13.60 -23.02 3.64
C THR A 263 -12.22 -22.48 3.33
N GLN A 264 -12.03 -21.78 2.20
CA GLN A 264 -10.74 -21.20 1.81
C GLN A 264 -10.26 -20.17 2.83
N ARG A 265 -11.08 -19.17 3.18
CA ARG A 265 -10.71 -18.13 4.16
C ARG A 265 -10.31 -18.73 5.50
N ASN A 266 -11.11 -19.66 6.03
CA ASN A 266 -10.82 -20.33 7.29
C ASN A 266 -9.57 -21.22 7.22
N THR A 267 -9.31 -21.80 6.06
CA THR A 267 -8.12 -22.63 5.82
C THR A 267 -6.87 -21.77 5.79
N GLU A 268 -6.86 -20.67 5.05
CA GLU A 268 -5.71 -19.76 4.97
C GLU A 268 -5.34 -19.18 6.34
N VAL A 269 -6.32 -18.67 7.09
CA VAL A 269 -6.08 -18.14 8.45
C VAL A 269 -5.48 -19.21 9.37
N ARG A 270 -5.98 -20.45 9.29
CA ARG A 270 -5.47 -21.56 10.11
C ARG A 270 -4.06 -21.96 9.71
N ILE A 271 -3.78 -21.97 8.40
CA ILE A 271 -2.47 -22.30 7.83
C ILE A 271 -1.44 -21.26 8.27
N ILE A 272 -1.74 -19.97 8.09
CA ILE A 272 -0.84 -18.87 8.47
C ILE A 272 -0.56 -18.90 9.98
N LYS A 273 -1.60 -19.06 10.82
CA LYS A 273 -1.43 -19.20 12.27
C LYS A 273 -0.53 -20.39 12.63
N SER A 274 -0.77 -21.55 12.01
CA SER A 274 0.04 -22.75 12.21
C SER A 274 1.52 -22.54 11.87
N TRP A 275 1.82 -21.80 10.80
CA TRP A 275 3.20 -21.47 10.42
C TRP A 275 3.86 -20.54 11.43
N ILE A 276 3.15 -19.52 11.91
CA ILE A 276 3.64 -18.59 12.94
C ILE A 276 3.92 -19.32 14.26
N ASP A 277 2.99 -20.14 14.72
CA ASP A 277 3.12 -20.88 15.97
C ASP A 277 4.31 -21.84 15.93
N LYS A 278 4.49 -22.55 14.81
CA LYS A 278 5.63 -23.43 14.60
C LYS A 278 6.95 -22.65 14.60
N TYR A 279 7.02 -21.55 13.87
CA TYR A 279 8.21 -20.71 13.84
C TYR A 279 8.60 -20.18 15.23
N GLN A 280 7.63 -19.73 16.02
CA GLN A 280 7.86 -19.30 17.40
C GLN A 280 8.32 -20.43 18.32
N ALA A 281 7.78 -21.64 18.14
CA ALA A 281 8.23 -22.82 18.88
C ALA A 281 9.67 -23.21 18.53
N ASP A 282 10.02 -23.19 17.25
CA ASP A 282 11.36 -23.50 16.76
C ASP A 282 12.38 -22.44 17.24
N LEU A 283 12.01 -21.16 17.24
CA LEU A 283 12.81 -20.05 17.81
C LEU A 283 13.10 -20.23 19.31
N ARG A 284 12.08 -20.60 20.11
CA ARG A 284 12.25 -20.84 21.55
C ARG A 284 13.16 -22.03 21.85
N ASN A 285 13.17 -23.02 20.95
CA ASN A 285 14.01 -24.20 21.07
C ASN A 285 15.43 -23.98 20.55
N SER A 286 15.67 -23.02 19.67
CA SER A 286 17.00 -22.68 19.15
C SER A 286 17.79 -21.69 20.03
N THR A 287 17.15 -21.11 21.05
CA THR A 287 17.78 -20.23 22.06
C THR A 287 18.19 -20.94 23.35
N LYS A 288 18.10 -22.28 23.39
CA LYS A 288 18.67 -23.14 24.44
C LYS A 288 19.91 -23.87 23.91
#